data_AF-A0A562D6A2-F1
#
_entry.id   AF-A0A562D6A2-F1
#
_cell.length_a   1.000
_cell.length_b   1.000
_cell.length_c   1.000
_cell.angle_alpha   90.00
_cell.angle_beta   90.00
_cell.angle_gamma   90.00
#
_symmetry.space_group_name_H-M   'P 1'
#
loop_
_entity.id
_entity.type
_entity.pdbx_description
1 polymer ?
#
loop_
_entity_poly.entity_id
_entity_poly.type
_entity_poly.pdbx_seq_one_letter_code
_entity_poly.pdbx_strand_id
1 'polypeptide(L)'
;MHGFFLERILPEFFAAPFAEPEDGFHFLAGMLSDGSMRYIAAEMEKLAREFDTLARHDSQLPLAARNGCSAVLALRKWEYSEFTRIRR
;
A
#
# COMPACT_ATOMS: atom_id res chain seq x y z
N MET A 1 -16.30 8.03 -5.66
CA MET A 1 -15.21 7.07 -6.00
C MET A 1 -14.50 6.56 -4.75
N HIS A 2 -14.09 7.43 -3.81
CA HIS A 2 -13.39 7.02 -2.58
C HIS A 2 -14.16 5.97 -1.73
N GLY A 3 -15.46 6.16 -1.49
CA GLY A 3 -16.28 5.20 -0.74
C GLY A 3 -16.33 3.81 -1.39
N PHE A 4 -16.54 3.75 -2.72
CA PHE A 4 -16.54 2.48 -3.47
C PHE A 4 -15.20 1.73 -3.36
N PHE A 5 -14.08 2.46 -3.37
CA PHE A 5 -12.76 1.86 -3.22
C PHE A 5 -12.56 1.26 -1.82
N LEU A 6 -12.95 1.99 -0.77
CA LEU A 6 -12.84 1.50 0.61
C LEU A 6 -13.81 0.36 0.93
N GLU A 7 -15.02 0.38 0.37
CA GLU A 7 -16.09 -0.57 0.70
C GLU A 7 -16.05 -1.84 -0.15
N ARG A 8 -15.50 -1.80 -1.37
CA ARG A 8 -15.54 -2.94 -2.29
C ARG A 8 -14.15 -3.38 -2.73
N ILE A 9 -13.32 -2.45 -3.20
CA ILE A 9 -12.03 -2.80 -3.80
C ILE A 9 -11.01 -3.24 -2.75
N LEU A 10 -10.82 -2.47 -1.67
CA LEU A 10 -9.84 -2.85 -0.65
C LEU A 10 -10.18 -4.17 0.05
N PRO A 11 -11.44 -4.44 0.46
CA PRO A 11 -11.79 -5.73 1.03
C PRO A 11 -11.52 -6.90 0.08
N GLU A 12 -11.86 -6.76 -1.20
CA GLU A 12 -11.59 -7.78 -2.22
C GLU A 12 -10.08 -8.01 -2.42
N PHE A 13 -9.31 -6.93 -2.55
CA PHE A 13 -7.86 -6.98 -2.70
C PHE A 13 -7.17 -7.68 -1.52
N PHE A 14 -7.54 -7.34 -0.28
CA PHE A 14 -6.92 -7.94 0.91
C PHE A 14 -7.46 -9.34 1.25
N ALA A 15 -8.60 -9.76 0.68
CA ALA A 15 -9.10 -11.13 0.81
C ALA A 15 -8.40 -12.12 -0.13
N ALA A 16 -7.68 -11.62 -1.14
CA ALA A 16 -6.90 -12.47 -2.04
C ALA A 16 -5.71 -13.12 -1.29
N PRO A 17 -5.30 -14.35 -1.67
CA PRO A 17 -4.33 -15.13 -0.91
C PRO A 17 -2.87 -14.64 -0.99
N PHE A 18 -2.55 -13.62 -1.80
CA PHE A 18 -1.18 -13.14 -2.03
C PHE A 18 -0.21 -14.32 -2.32
N ALA A 19 -0.54 -15.12 -3.34
CA ALA A 19 0.05 -16.44 -3.57
C ALA A 19 1.12 -16.46 -4.67
N GLU A 20 1.24 -15.40 -5.46
CA GLU A 20 2.29 -15.30 -6.48
C GLU A 20 3.65 -14.98 -5.84
N PRO A 21 4.78 -15.37 -6.45
CA PRO A 21 6.11 -15.11 -5.90
C PRO A 21 6.40 -13.63 -5.61
N GLU A 22 5.81 -12.73 -6.39
CA GLU A 22 5.94 -11.28 -6.26
C GLU A 22 4.92 -10.66 -5.28
N ASP A 23 3.94 -11.43 -4.82
CA ASP A 23 2.93 -10.94 -3.88
C ASP A 23 3.55 -10.71 -2.49
N GLY A 24 3.09 -9.65 -1.81
CA GLY A 24 3.53 -9.33 -0.47
C GLY A 24 2.45 -8.59 0.32
N PHE A 25 2.12 -9.12 1.50
CA PHE A 25 1.22 -8.45 2.45
C PHE A 25 1.93 -8.22 3.79
N HIS A 26 2.29 -6.97 4.05
CA HIS A 26 3.03 -6.57 5.25
C HIS A 26 2.25 -5.54 6.07
N PHE A 27 1.90 -5.91 7.30
CA PHE A 27 1.38 -4.97 8.30
C PHE A 27 2.46 -4.66 9.33
N LEU A 28 2.91 -3.41 9.38
CA LEU A 28 3.96 -2.94 10.29
C LEU A 28 3.39 -1.98 11.32
N ALA A 29 3.63 -2.24 12.60
CA ALA A 29 3.19 -1.38 13.70
C ALA A 29 4.35 -1.12 14.68
N GLY A 30 4.49 0.12 15.11
CA GLY A 30 5.54 0.53 16.04
C GLY A 30 5.56 2.04 16.27
N MET A 31 6.40 2.47 17.20
CA MET A 31 6.65 3.88 17.44
C MET A 31 7.86 4.33 16.62
N LEU A 32 7.66 5.35 15.80
CA LEU A 32 8.72 6.00 15.04
C LEU A 32 8.91 7.43 15.51
N SER A 33 10.15 7.91 15.50
CA SER A 33 10.43 9.35 15.63
C SER A 33 9.80 10.11 14.47
N ASP A 34 9.54 11.41 14.62
CA ASP A 34 9.04 12.23 13.51
C ASP A 34 10.00 12.24 12.31
N GLY A 35 11.32 12.14 12.56
CA GLY A 35 12.33 12.03 11.50
C GLY A 35 12.18 10.73 10.71
N SER A 36 12.04 9.60 11.42
CA SER A 36 11.81 8.28 10.81
C SER A 36 10.47 8.22 10.07
N MET A 37 9.41 8.82 10.61
CA MET A 37 8.11 8.93 9.94
C MET A 37 8.21 9.69 8.61
N ARG A 38 8.91 10.84 8.59
CA ARG A 38 9.13 11.60 7.35
C ARG A 38 9.97 10.83 6.35
N TYR A 39 11.00 10.12 6.82
CA TYR A 39 11.84 9.29 5.97
C TYR A 39 11.03 8.19 5.28
N ILE A 40 10.23 7.41 6.04
CA ILE A 40 9.40 6.35 5.46
C ILE A 40 8.36 6.92 4.48
N ALA A 41 7.74 8.07 4.80
CA ALA A 41 6.81 8.72 3.88
C ALA A 41 7.47 9.09 2.54
N ALA A 42 8.69 9.63 2.58
CA ALA A 42 9.44 9.99 1.37
C ALA A 42 9.81 8.76 0.53
N GLU A 43 10.23 7.66 1.18
CA GLU A 43 10.53 6.40 0.48
C GLU A 43 9.28 5.78 -0.15
N MET A 44 8.13 5.85 0.52
CA MET A 44 6.85 5.39 -0.07
C MET A 44 6.47 6.20 -1.31
N GLU A 45 6.63 7.52 -1.28
CA GLU A 45 6.38 8.36 -2.46
C GLU A 45 7.35 8.05 -3.60
N LYS A 46 8.62 7.77 -3.29
CA LYS A 46 9.61 7.37 -4.28
C LYS A 46 9.20 6.05 -4.95
N LEU A 47 8.81 5.06 -4.16
CA LEU A 47 8.34 3.77 -4.67
C LEU A 47 7.08 3.92 -5.54
N ALA A 48 6.13 4.77 -5.15
CA ALA A 48 4.95 5.05 -5.96
C ALA A 48 5.32 5.65 -7.33
N ARG A 49 6.25 6.62 -7.36
CA ARG A 49 6.74 7.21 -8.62
C ARG A 49 7.48 6.20 -9.50
N GLU A 50 8.22 5.29 -8.89
CA GLU A 50 8.92 4.22 -9.60
C GLU A 50 7.93 3.24 -10.23
N PHE A 51 6.91 2.82 -9.48
CA PHE A 51 5.80 2.02 -10.00
C PHE A 51 5.16 2.68 -11.24
N ASP A 52 4.80 3.96 -11.15
CA ASP A 52 4.20 4.69 -12.28
C ASP A 52 5.12 4.80 -13.49
N THR A 53 6.44 4.84 -13.26
CA THR A 53 7.44 4.91 -14.31
C THR A 53 7.56 3.57 -15.02
N LEU A 54 7.64 2.47 -14.26
CA LEU A 54 7.70 1.11 -14.79
C LEU A 54 6.40 0.73 -15.51
N ALA A 55 5.23 1.03 -14.92
CA ALA A 55 3.94 0.76 -15.56
C ALA A 55 3.79 1.51 -16.90
N ARG A 56 4.28 2.75 -17.00
CA ARG A 56 4.32 3.49 -18.27
C ARG A 56 5.29 2.89 -19.27
N HIS A 57 6.48 2.50 -18.84
CA HIS A 57 7.45 1.81 -19.70
C HIS A 57 6.85 0.52 -20.27
N ASP A 58 6.30 -0.33 -19.41
CA ASP A 58 5.78 -1.64 -19.77
C ASP A 58 4.45 -1.55 -20.55
N SER A 59 3.77 -0.40 -20.53
CA SER A 59 2.60 -0.17 -21.38
C SER A 59 2.89 -0.32 -22.89
N GLN A 60 4.16 -0.18 -23.29
CA GLN A 60 4.62 -0.35 -24.67
C GLN A 60 4.85 -1.82 -25.06
N LEU A 61 4.90 -2.73 -24.08
CA LEU A 61 5.05 -4.15 -24.33
C LEU A 61 3.74 -4.77 -24.83
N PRO A 62 3.80 -5.87 -25.62
CA PRO A 62 2.62 -6.66 -25.94
C PRO A 62 1.89 -7.12 -24.67
N LEU A 63 0.56 -7.22 -24.71
CA LEU A 63 -0.25 -7.59 -23.54
C LEU A 63 0.19 -8.92 -22.90
N ALA A 64 0.61 -9.90 -23.72
CA ALA A 64 1.09 -11.20 -23.23
C ALA A 64 2.41 -11.13 -22.45
N ALA A 65 3.12 -10.00 -22.50
CA ALA A 65 4.37 -9.76 -21.77
C ALA A 65 4.16 -8.86 -20.55
N ARG A 66 2.92 -8.66 -20.10
CA ARG A 66 2.56 -7.75 -19.01
C ARG A 66 1.71 -8.48 -17.97
N ASN A 67 2.00 -8.23 -16.70
CA ASN A 67 1.16 -8.66 -15.59
C ASN A 67 0.36 -7.47 -15.07
N GLY A 68 -0.96 -7.65 -14.93
CA GLY A 68 -1.78 -6.68 -14.21
C GLY A 68 -1.51 -6.81 -12.72
N CYS A 69 -1.11 -5.72 -12.07
CA CYS A 69 -0.90 -5.69 -10.63
C CYS A 69 -1.44 -4.39 -10.04
N SER A 70 -1.61 -4.36 -8.72
CA SER A 70 -2.03 -3.18 -7.97
C SER A 70 -1.32 -3.17 -6.64
N ALA A 71 -0.88 -1.98 -6.20
CA ALA A 71 -0.20 -1.79 -4.92
C ALA A 71 -0.95 -0.75 -4.10
N VAL A 72 -1.09 -1.01 -2.79
CA VAL A 72 -1.68 -0.07 -1.83
C VAL A 72 -0.59 0.29 -0.81
N LEU A 73 -0.19 1.56 -0.79
CA LEU A 73 0.79 2.10 0.15
C LEU A 73 0.09 3.06 1.10
N ALA A 74 0.17 2.83 2.42
CA ALA A 74 -0.45 3.71 3.41
C ALA A 74 0.40 3.82 4.67
N LEU A 75 0.60 5.06 5.14
CA LEU A 75 1.25 5.39 6.41
C LEU A 75 0.40 6.43 7.12
N ARG A 76 0.14 6.21 8.41
CA ARG A 76 -0.63 7.15 9.23
C ARG A 76 -0.19 7.06 10.68
N LYS A 77 -0.21 8.21 11.37
CA LYS A 77 -0.27 8.21 12.84
C LYS A 77 -1.64 7.65 13.20
N TRP A 78 -1.69 6.41 13.68
CA TRP A 78 -2.93 5.73 14.02
C TRP A 78 -2.81 5.09 15.39
N GLU A 79 -3.81 5.36 16.22
CA GLU A 79 -4.04 4.66 17.48
C GLU A 79 -5.29 3.81 17.26
N TYR A 80 -5.22 2.52 17.55
CA TYR A 80 -6.39 1.67 17.50
C TYR A 80 -7.39 2.17 18.54
N SER A 81 -8.65 2.35 18.15
CA SER A 81 -9.66 3.05 18.96
C SER A 81 -9.88 2.42 20.34
N GLU A 82 -9.64 1.13 20.48
CA GLU A 82 -9.75 0.42 21.75
C GLU A 82 -8.60 0.74 22.72
N PHE A 83 -7.39 1.08 22.23
CA PHE A 83 -6.30 1.55 23.10
C PHE A 83 -6.52 2.99 23.59
N THR A 84 -7.22 3.83 22.81
CA THR A 84 -7.61 5.18 23.24
C THR A 84 -8.61 5.15 24.40
N ARG A 85 -9.46 4.10 24.50
CA ARG A 85 -10.38 3.90 25.63
C ARG A 85 -9.67 3.56 26.94
N ILE A 86 -8.52 2.88 26.88
CA ILE A 86 -7.78 2.42 28.07
C ILE A 86 -6.91 3.54 28.68
N ARG A 87 -6.62 4.61 27.92
CA ARG A 87 -5.84 5.78 28.38
C ARG A 87 -6.66 6.91 29.03
N ARG A 88 -7.97 6.73 29.24
CA ARG A 88 -8.84 7.68 29.93
C ARG A 88 -9.37 7.13 31.24
#